data_AF-A0A955KRR6-F1
#
_entry.id   AF-A0A955KRR6-F1
#
_cell.length_a   1.000
_cell.length_b   1.000
_cell.length_c   1.000
_cell.angle_alpha   90.00
_cell.angle_beta   90.00
_cell.angle_gamma   90.00
#
_symmetry.space_group_name_H-M   'P 1'
#
loop_
_entity.id
_entity.type
_entity.pdbx_description
1 polymer ?
#
loop_
_entity_poly.entity_id
_entity_poly.type
_entity_poly.pdbx_seq_one_letter_code
_entity_poly.pdbx_strand_id
1 'polypeptide(L)'
;LAAVRRTIVRIGEDHIEDLLNLRVCDRIGMGRPKEQPFRFRKYKAMVDEALRDPISVKLLKINGDRIMQLTDEKPGKRLGYVLHALLEEALDDASKNTEEHMEKRALELLQLPENELLELAEAGKRRQAEEEATALKDIKREHKVG
;
A
#
# COMPACT_ATOMS: atom_id res chain seq x y z
N LEU A 1 -10.24 -6.36 -8.21
CA LEU A 1 -9.15 -5.50 -8.73
C LEU A 1 -8.48 -5.98 -10.02
N ALA A 2 -8.18 -7.28 -10.18
CA ALA A 2 -7.34 -7.77 -11.29
C ALA A 2 -7.74 -7.31 -12.72
N ALA A 3 -9.04 -7.24 -13.03
CA ALA A 3 -9.51 -6.73 -14.32
C ALA A 3 -9.24 -5.24 -14.53
N VAL A 4 -9.32 -4.43 -13.47
CA VAL A 4 -9.02 -2.99 -13.52
C VAL A 4 -7.53 -2.76 -13.72
N ARG A 5 -6.67 -3.49 -13.00
CA ARG A 5 -5.21 -3.43 -13.21
C ARG A 5 -4.82 -3.77 -14.64
N ARG A 6 -5.40 -4.82 -15.24
CA ARG A 6 -5.17 -5.14 -16.66
C ARG A 6 -5.62 -4.02 -17.60
N THR A 7 -6.67 -3.30 -17.23
CA THR A 7 -7.19 -2.18 -18.02
C THR A 7 -6.23 -1.00 -17.95
N ILE A 8 -5.76 -0.64 -16.75
CA ILE A 8 -4.76 0.40 -16.52
C ILE A 8 -3.48 0.09 -17.32
N VAL A 9 -2.91 -1.11 -17.19
CA VAL A 9 -1.69 -1.50 -17.92
C VAL A 9 -1.85 -1.39 -19.45
N ARG A 10 -3.04 -1.69 -19.99
CA ARG A 10 -3.29 -1.61 -21.44
C ARG A 10 -3.44 -0.16 -21.92
N ILE A 11 -4.01 0.71 -21.11
CA ILE A 11 -4.33 2.10 -21.48
C ILE A 11 -3.17 3.06 -21.14
N GLY A 12 -2.39 2.74 -20.10
CA GLY A 12 -1.43 3.65 -19.48
C GLY A 12 -2.06 4.38 -18.30
N GLU A 13 -1.28 4.57 -17.23
CA GLU A 13 -1.69 5.33 -16.05
C GLU A 13 -2.01 6.78 -16.43
N ASP A 14 -1.20 7.38 -17.29
CA ASP A 14 -1.37 8.76 -17.78
C ASP A 14 -2.69 8.99 -18.54
N HIS A 15 -3.29 7.93 -19.10
CA HIS A 15 -4.48 8.03 -19.96
C HIS A 15 -5.76 7.52 -19.30
N ILE A 16 -5.68 6.94 -18.09
CA ILE A 16 -6.86 6.36 -17.45
C ILE A 16 -7.85 7.45 -17.01
N GLU A 17 -7.35 8.59 -16.56
CA GLU A 17 -8.17 9.74 -16.18
C GLU A 17 -8.89 10.32 -17.40
N ASP A 18 -8.18 10.52 -18.51
CA ASP A 18 -8.75 10.98 -19.78
C ASP A 18 -9.86 10.04 -20.27
N LEU A 19 -9.65 8.72 -20.18
CA LEU A 19 -10.67 7.74 -20.56
C LEU A 19 -11.92 7.86 -19.68
N LEU A 20 -11.75 8.04 -18.38
CA LEU A 20 -12.86 8.25 -17.44
C LEU A 20 -13.60 9.56 -17.76
N ASN A 21 -12.88 10.63 -18.04
CA ASN A 21 -13.44 11.94 -18.39
C ASN A 21 -14.19 11.90 -19.73
N LEU A 22 -13.65 11.24 -20.74
CA LEU A 22 -14.33 11.02 -22.03
C LEU A 22 -15.69 10.34 -21.83
N ARG A 23 -15.76 9.36 -20.92
CA ARG A 23 -17.03 8.68 -20.58
C ARG A 23 -18.02 9.61 -19.88
N VAL A 24 -17.56 10.54 -19.06
CA VAL A 24 -18.43 11.56 -18.45
C VAL A 24 -18.97 12.51 -19.52
N CYS A 25 -18.11 13.00 -20.43
CA CYS A 25 -18.49 13.87 -21.54
C CYS A 25 -19.56 13.24 -22.44
N ASP A 26 -19.38 11.97 -22.82
CA ASP A 26 -20.38 11.20 -23.60
C ASP A 26 -21.74 11.14 -22.90
N ARG A 27 -21.76 10.96 -21.58
CA ARG A 27 -23.01 10.90 -20.80
C ARG A 27 -23.70 12.25 -20.68
N ILE A 28 -22.93 13.32 -20.55
CA ILE A 28 -23.43 14.71 -20.57
C ILE A 28 -24.04 15.00 -21.95
N GLY A 29 -23.30 14.70 -23.03
CA GLY A 29 -23.74 14.92 -24.41
C GLY A 29 -25.01 14.14 -24.80
N MET A 30 -25.18 12.93 -24.25
CA MET A 30 -26.40 12.13 -24.43
C MET A 30 -27.58 12.53 -23.52
N GLY A 31 -27.46 13.60 -22.70
CA GLY A 31 -28.52 14.06 -21.81
C GLY A 31 -28.94 13.05 -20.74
N ARG A 32 -28.00 12.23 -20.25
CA ARG A 32 -28.33 11.23 -19.22
C ARG A 32 -28.61 11.91 -17.87
N PRO A 33 -29.60 11.46 -17.08
CA PRO A 33 -29.99 12.11 -15.83
C PRO A 33 -28.91 12.22 -14.76
N LYS A 34 -27.89 11.35 -14.83
CA LYS A 34 -26.72 11.37 -13.94
C LYS A 34 -25.46 11.18 -14.77
N GLU A 35 -24.57 12.16 -14.70
CA GLU A 35 -23.27 12.13 -15.33
C GLU A 35 -22.43 10.97 -14.78
N GLN A 36 -22.41 10.83 -13.45
CA GLN A 36 -21.64 9.81 -12.74
C GLN A 36 -22.57 8.85 -11.95
N PRO A 37 -23.11 7.80 -12.61
CA PRO A 37 -23.93 6.79 -11.93
C PRO A 37 -23.11 6.01 -10.90
N PHE A 38 -23.79 5.36 -9.95
CA PHE A 38 -23.12 4.59 -8.88
C PHE A 38 -22.09 3.59 -9.41
N ARG A 39 -22.41 2.85 -10.48
CA ARG A 39 -21.48 1.90 -11.10
C ARG A 39 -20.20 2.56 -11.63
N PHE A 40 -20.30 3.79 -12.15
CA PHE A 40 -19.16 4.54 -12.65
C PHE A 40 -18.28 5.04 -11.50
N ARG A 41 -18.89 5.58 -10.44
CA ARG A 41 -18.16 5.96 -9.21
C ARG A 41 -17.48 4.78 -8.54
N LYS A 42 -18.13 3.61 -8.53
CA LYS A 42 -17.52 2.37 -8.02
C LYS A 42 -16.32 1.94 -8.87
N TYR A 43 -16.42 2.09 -10.18
CA TYR A 43 -15.29 1.82 -11.07
C TYR A 43 -14.14 2.80 -10.85
N LYS A 44 -14.42 4.10 -10.71
CA LYS A 44 -13.41 5.12 -10.33
C LYS A 44 -12.71 4.76 -9.01
N ALA A 45 -13.46 4.43 -7.97
CA ALA A 45 -12.89 3.96 -6.70
C ALA A 45 -11.97 2.74 -6.86
N MET A 46 -12.33 1.79 -7.74
CA MET A 46 -11.49 0.62 -8.02
C MET A 46 -10.25 0.95 -8.86
N VAL A 47 -10.29 2.01 -9.67
CA VAL A 47 -9.12 2.52 -10.42
C VAL A 47 -8.16 3.16 -9.45
N ASP A 48 -8.64 4.03 -8.56
CA ASP A 48 -7.81 4.70 -7.56
C ASP A 48 -7.20 3.69 -6.57
N GLU A 49 -7.98 2.70 -6.14
CA GLU A 49 -7.48 1.56 -5.34
C GLU A 49 -6.39 0.77 -6.09
N ALA A 50 -6.48 0.68 -7.43
CA ALA A 50 -5.53 -0.07 -8.23
C ALA A 50 -4.26 0.70 -8.57
N LEU A 51 -4.33 2.03 -8.67
CA LEU A 51 -3.20 2.95 -8.90
C LEU A 51 -2.41 3.22 -7.62
N ARG A 52 -3.07 3.16 -6.46
CA ARG A 52 -2.42 3.37 -5.17
C ARG A 52 -1.47 2.21 -4.84
N ASP A 53 -0.29 2.56 -4.32
CA ASP A 53 0.62 1.58 -3.73
C ASP A 53 0.07 1.05 -2.38
N PRO A 54 -0.04 -0.29 -2.22
CA PRO A 54 -0.51 -0.88 -0.98
C PRO A 54 0.52 -0.67 0.14
N ILE A 55 0.03 -0.47 1.37
CA ILE A 55 0.90 -0.36 2.53
C ILE A 55 1.55 -1.73 2.74
N SER A 56 2.86 -1.77 2.56
CA SER A 56 3.61 -3.01 2.63
C SER A 56 5.06 -2.76 3.04
N VAL A 57 5.71 -3.83 3.49
CA VAL A 57 7.14 -3.84 3.80
C VAL A 57 8.03 -3.39 2.64
N LYS A 58 7.51 -3.38 1.39
CA LYS A 58 8.23 -2.87 0.21
C LYS A 58 8.36 -1.35 0.18
N LEU A 59 7.62 -0.63 1.02
CA LEU A 59 7.74 0.83 1.17
C LEU A 59 8.98 1.22 1.98
N LEU A 60 9.57 0.28 2.72
CA LEU A 60 10.79 0.52 3.48
C LEU A 60 11.97 0.78 2.54
N LYS A 61 12.89 1.63 2.98
CA LYS A 61 14.15 1.89 2.25
C LYS A 61 15.11 0.71 2.27
N ILE A 62 14.90 -0.24 3.18
CA ILE A 62 15.68 -1.47 3.25
C ILE A 62 14.82 -2.69 2.90
N ASN A 63 15.47 -3.72 2.38
CA ASN A 63 14.86 -5.00 2.03
C ASN A 63 15.50 -6.13 2.84
N GLY A 64 14.89 -7.33 2.79
CA GLY A 64 15.45 -8.53 3.43
C GLY A 64 16.89 -8.82 3.01
N ASP A 65 17.20 -8.67 1.71
CA ASP A 65 18.56 -8.88 1.18
C ASP A 65 19.59 -7.91 1.80
N ARG A 66 19.17 -6.67 2.08
CA ARG A 66 20.05 -5.67 2.71
C ARG A 66 20.35 -6.04 4.15
N ILE A 67 19.33 -6.49 4.89
CA ILE A 67 19.50 -6.96 6.27
C ILE A 67 20.45 -8.18 6.29
N MET A 68 20.27 -9.12 5.36
CA MET A 68 21.15 -10.29 5.23
C MET A 68 22.62 -9.91 5.00
N GLN A 69 22.88 -8.93 4.13
CA GLN A 69 24.25 -8.46 3.87
C GLN A 69 24.91 -7.83 5.12
N LEU A 70 24.12 -7.25 6.02
CA LEU A 70 24.62 -6.57 7.22
C LEU A 70 24.84 -7.52 8.39
N THR A 71 24.03 -8.57 8.50
CA THR A 71 24.03 -9.46 9.69
C THR A 71 24.47 -10.89 9.42
N ASP A 72 24.72 -11.25 8.16
CA ASP A 72 25.05 -12.61 7.70
C ASP A 72 24.00 -13.66 8.14
N GLU A 73 22.78 -13.19 8.43
CA GLU A 73 21.66 -14.03 8.85
C GLU A 73 21.07 -14.80 7.67
N LYS A 74 20.57 -15.99 7.97
CA LYS A 74 19.96 -16.85 6.95
C LYS A 74 18.55 -16.36 6.58
N PRO A 75 18.13 -16.55 5.32
CA PRO A 75 16.75 -16.26 4.93
C PRO A 75 15.78 -17.09 5.79
N GLY A 76 14.85 -16.42 6.47
CA GLY A 76 13.95 -17.07 7.41
C GLY A 76 12.86 -16.15 7.95
N LYS A 77 11.99 -16.71 8.81
CA LYS A 77 10.86 -15.99 9.40
C LYS A 77 11.28 -14.79 10.25
N ARG A 78 12.43 -14.88 10.93
CA ARG A 78 13.01 -13.79 11.73
C ARG A 78 13.20 -12.50 10.93
N LEU A 79 13.73 -12.57 9.70
CA LEU A 79 13.87 -11.38 8.84
C LEU A 79 12.52 -10.76 8.49
N GLY A 80 11.52 -11.59 8.23
CA GLY A 80 10.15 -11.12 8.02
C GLY A 80 9.61 -10.39 9.23
N TYR A 81 9.89 -10.87 10.44
CA TYR A 81 9.47 -10.20 11.67
C TYR A 81 10.13 -8.84 11.85
N VAL A 82 11.43 -8.74 11.60
CA VAL A 82 12.16 -7.45 11.62
C VAL A 82 11.54 -6.46 10.63
N LEU A 83 11.26 -6.88 9.39
CA LEU A 83 10.65 -6.00 8.39
C LEU A 83 9.26 -5.50 8.80
N HIS A 84 8.44 -6.34 9.44
CA HIS A 84 7.12 -5.92 9.92
C HIS A 84 7.21 -4.98 11.12
N ALA A 85 8.15 -5.19 12.03
CA ALA A 85 8.41 -4.28 13.15
C ALA A 85 8.92 -2.92 12.65
N LEU A 86 9.84 -2.90 11.68
CA LEU A 86 10.31 -1.65 11.06
C LEU A 86 9.21 -0.90 10.30
N LEU A 87 8.30 -1.64 9.66
CA LEU A 87 7.13 -1.05 9.01
C LEU A 87 6.24 -0.33 10.03
N GLU A 88 6.08 -0.89 11.23
CA GLU A 88 5.32 -0.25 12.32
C GLU A 88 5.92 1.11 12.68
N GLU A 89 7.25 1.17 12.86
CA GLU A 89 7.96 2.42 13.20
C GLU A 89 7.90 3.44 12.05
N ALA A 90 7.95 2.99 10.80
CA ALA A 90 7.82 3.83 9.61
C ALA A 90 6.40 4.40 9.45
N LEU A 91 5.38 3.66 9.87
CA LEU A 91 3.98 4.11 9.86
C LEU A 91 3.72 5.15 10.94
N ASP A 92 4.42 5.06 12.09
CA ASP A 92 4.38 6.09 13.13
C ASP A 92 5.04 7.40 12.68
N ASP A 93 6.23 7.28 12.07
CA ASP A 93 7.01 8.43 11.66
C ASP A 93 7.73 8.15 10.34
N ALA A 94 7.18 8.69 9.26
CA ALA A 94 7.72 8.54 7.91
C ALA A 94 9.16 9.08 7.78
N SER A 95 9.59 10.01 8.64
CA SER A 95 10.96 10.55 8.62
C SER A 95 12.02 9.53 9.03
N LYS A 96 11.61 8.47 9.76
CA LYS A 96 12.49 7.37 10.16
C LYS A 96 12.77 6.39 9.02
N ASN A 97 12.02 6.44 7.92
CA ASN A 97 12.23 5.60 6.75
C ASN A 97 13.43 6.07 5.91
N THR A 98 14.61 6.03 6.52
CA THR A 98 15.92 6.28 5.92
C THR A 98 16.76 5.01 6.00
N GLU A 99 17.67 4.80 5.04
CA GLU A 99 18.51 3.59 5.02
C GLU A 99 19.31 3.45 6.32
N GLU A 100 19.99 4.50 6.75
CA GLU A 100 20.83 4.52 7.94
C GLU A 100 20.07 4.17 9.23
N HIS A 101 18.89 4.76 9.43
CA HIS A 101 18.08 4.51 10.61
C HIS A 101 17.54 3.08 10.62
N MET A 102 17.03 2.62 9.47
CA MET A 102 16.45 1.29 9.33
C MET A 102 17.48 0.19 9.48
N GLU A 103 18.71 0.39 8.98
CA GLU A 103 19.82 -0.54 9.16
C GLU A 103 20.22 -0.67 10.64
N LYS A 104 20.42 0.47 11.33
CA LYS A 104 20.73 0.48 12.76
C LYS A 104 19.64 -0.21 13.56
N ARG A 105 18.38 0.09 13.26
CA ARG A 105 17.24 -0.47 13.98
C ARG A 105 17.06 -1.97 13.70
N ALA A 106 17.32 -2.42 12.47
CA ALA A 106 17.32 -3.84 12.13
C ALA A 106 18.35 -4.63 12.97
N LEU A 107 19.54 -4.07 13.21
CA LEU A 107 20.55 -4.69 14.07
C LEU A 107 20.08 -4.82 15.52
N GLU A 108 19.45 -3.78 16.07
CA GLU A 108 18.89 -3.80 17.42
C GLU A 108 17.78 -4.85 17.55
N LEU A 109 16.86 -4.91 16.58
CA LEU A 109 15.75 -5.87 16.56
C LEU A 109 16.23 -7.33 16.44
N LEU A 110 17.36 -7.57 15.76
CA LEU A 110 17.93 -8.92 15.64
C LEU A 110 18.57 -9.42 16.94
N GLN A 111 18.91 -8.55 17.88
CA GLN A 111 19.41 -8.94 19.20
C GLN A 111 18.30 -9.36 20.17
N LEU A 112 17.05 -9.03 19.86
CA LEU A 112 15.90 -9.39 20.68
C LEU A 112 15.60 -10.90 20.59
N PRO A 113 15.02 -11.49 21.65
CA PRO A 113 14.55 -12.86 21.61
C PRO A 113 13.41 -13.00 20.58
N GLU A 114 13.31 -14.18 19.97
CA GLU A 114 12.36 -14.41 18.87
C GLU A 114 10.90 -14.18 19.28
N ASN A 115 10.55 -14.39 20.56
CA ASN A 115 9.20 -14.15 21.07
C ASN A 115 8.84 -12.66 21.06
N GLU A 116 9.73 -11.77 21.53
CA GLU A 116 9.48 -10.32 21.51
C GLU A 116 9.43 -9.80 20.07
N LEU A 117 10.32 -10.32 19.21
CA LEU A 117 10.33 -9.96 17.80
C LEU A 117 9.05 -10.40 17.07
N LEU A 118 8.47 -11.54 17.45
CA LEU A 118 7.19 -12.01 16.94
C LEU A 118 6.04 -11.07 17.36
N GLU A 119 5.98 -10.66 18.63
CA GLU A 119 4.96 -9.75 19.12
C GLU A 119 4.99 -8.40 18.37
N LEU A 120 6.17 -7.83 18.18
CA LEU A 120 6.36 -6.60 17.40
C LEU A 120 5.94 -6.79 15.93
N ALA A 121 6.28 -7.93 15.33
CA ALA A 121 5.89 -8.21 13.96
C ALA A 121 4.37 -8.39 13.80
N GLU A 122 3.70 -8.97 14.78
CA GLU A 122 2.24 -9.10 14.80
C GLU A 122 1.56 -7.74 14.97
N ALA A 123 2.10 -6.88 15.84
CA ALA A 123 1.64 -5.50 15.99
C ALA A 123 1.78 -4.73 14.66
N GLY A 124 2.95 -4.80 14.02
CA GLY A 124 3.18 -4.19 12.70
C GLY A 124 2.24 -4.72 11.61
N LYS A 125 1.99 -6.03 11.55
CA LYS A 125 1.02 -6.61 10.59
C LYS A 125 -0.40 -6.14 10.85
N ARG A 126 -0.81 -6.05 12.11
CA ARG A 126 -2.14 -5.58 12.49
C ARG A 126 -2.30 -4.12 12.10
N ARG A 127 -1.33 -3.27 12.43
CA ARG A 127 -1.34 -1.85 12.08
C ARG A 127 -1.34 -1.63 10.57
N GLN A 128 -0.51 -2.38 9.84
CA GLN A 128 -0.52 -2.38 8.38
C GLN A 128 -1.92 -2.68 7.83
N ALA A 129 -2.64 -3.67 8.38
CA ALA A 129 -3.98 -4.01 7.95
C ALA A 129 -5.02 -2.93 8.33
N GLU A 130 -4.89 -2.30 9.49
CA GLU A 130 -5.76 -1.21 9.95
C GLU A 130 -5.61 0.04 9.06
N GLU A 131 -4.38 0.45 8.76
CA GLU A 131 -4.08 1.58 7.87
C GLU A 131 -4.54 1.30 6.44
N GLU A 132 -4.28 0.10 5.92
CA GLU A 132 -4.74 -0.30 4.59
C GLU A 132 -6.28 -0.26 4.52
N ALA A 133 -6.97 -0.79 5.53
CA ALA A 133 -8.42 -0.75 5.59
C ALA A 133 -8.97 0.69 5.69
N THR A 134 -8.26 1.59 6.37
CA THR A 134 -8.64 3.00 6.51
C THR A 134 -8.48 3.73 5.19
N ALA A 135 -7.34 3.58 4.51
CA ALA A 135 -7.11 4.14 3.18
C ALA A 135 -8.15 3.64 2.15
N LEU A 136 -8.51 2.36 2.19
CA LEU A 136 -9.57 1.80 1.34
C LEU A 136 -10.96 2.37 1.65
N LYS A 137 -11.26 2.65 2.93
CA LYS A 137 -12.51 3.31 3.33
C LYS A 137 -12.55 4.76 2.84
N ASP A 138 -11.43 5.46 2.91
CA ASP A 138 -11.33 6.85 2.44
C ASP A 138 -11.57 6.96 0.94
N ILE A 139 -10.96 6.09 0.14
CA ILE A 139 -11.24 6.00 -1.31
C ILE A 139 -12.74 5.78 -1.57
N LYS A 140 -13.36 4.84 -0.85
CA LYS A 140 -14.81 4.59 -1.01
C LYS A 140 -15.65 5.80 -0.62
N ARG A 141 -15.28 6.51 0.44
CA ARG A 141 -15.96 7.72 0.92
C ARG A 141 -15.86 8.86 -0.10
N GLU A 142 -14.67 9.11 -0.65
CA GLU A 142 -14.42 10.11 -1.68
C GLU A 142 -15.31 9.89 -2.91
N HIS A 143 -15.39 8.65 -3.38
CA HIS A 143 -16.26 8.27 -4.49
C HIS A 143 -17.73 8.11 -4.11
N LYS A 144 -18.10 8.29 -2.84
CA LYS A 144 -19.46 8.12 -2.29
C LYS A 144 -20.03 6.71 -2.55
N VAL A 145 -19.18 5.68 -2.48
CA VAL A 145 -19.52 4.28 -2.73
C VAL A 145 -19.33 3.37 -1.50
N GLY A 146 -19.08 3.98 -0.33
CA GLY A 146 -19.04 3.33 0.98
C GLY A 146 -20.39 3.22 1.65
#